data_AF-A0A7X2JG90-F1
#
_entry.id   AF-A0A7X2JG90-F1
#
_cell.length_a   1.000
_cell.length_b   1.000
_cell.length_c   1.000
_cell.angle_alpha   90.00
_cell.angle_beta   90.00
_cell.angle_gamma   90.00
#
_symmetry.space_group_name_H-M   'P 1'
#
loop_
_entity.id
_entity.type
_entity.pdbx_description
1 polymer ?
#
loop_
_entity_poly.entity_id
_entity_poly.type
_entity_poly.pdbx_seq_one_letter_code
_entity_poly.pdbx_strand_id
1 'polypeptide(L)'
;MLNRYREVDVCKEDINQFISFVKMEDVSDTDLACIAKGILFIKKAYAFPEKKQEHYYNCLVTDMISLMDSFKKSSLRVYYTFFRSVIENFVRVVLRYENINATGVRNMFTELRNRYTYSKEFIDYVEGEYGKCCEVIHSNYNADLKMYQYYEEIVKSDELSMENKVMLIKQLVTFYKSCKKFIVNNECMQISSAFHNQKEVLYYLLGKKLYEVYAKNNKSL
;
A
#
# COMPACT_ATOMS: atom_id res chain seq x y z
N MET A 1 -19.52 -13.15 -23.52
CA MET A 1 -19.71 -11.76 -23.07
C MET A 1 -20.32 -11.66 -21.66
N LEU A 2 -21.29 -12.49 -21.28
CA LEU A 2 -21.92 -12.47 -19.94
C LEU A 2 -20.96 -12.71 -18.74
N ASN A 3 -19.96 -13.61 -18.87
CA ASN A 3 -19.05 -13.91 -17.76
C ASN A 3 -18.10 -12.75 -17.38
N ARG A 4 -17.75 -11.84 -18.31
CA ARG A 4 -16.78 -10.76 -18.03
C ARG A 4 -17.37 -9.63 -17.19
N TYR A 5 -18.63 -9.27 -17.44
CA TYR A 5 -19.34 -8.30 -16.62
C TYR A 5 -19.56 -8.83 -15.19
N ARG A 6 -19.83 -10.14 -15.06
CA ARG A 6 -19.94 -10.81 -13.76
C ARG A 6 -18.68 -10.68 -12.91
N GLU A 7 -17.48 -10.80 -13.48
CA GLU A 7 -16.22 -10.63 -12.74
C GLU A 7 -16.01 -9.19 -12.22
N VAL A 8 -16.42 -8.20 -13.01
CA VAL A 8 -16.37 -6.79 -12.60
C VAL A 8 -17.35 -6.53 -11.46
N ASP A 9 -18.55 -7.10 -11.53
CA ASP A 9 -19.55 -6.92 -10.48
C ASP A 9 -19.14 -7.62 -9.18
N VAL A 10 -18.59 -8.83 -9.25
CA VAL A 10 -17.97 -9.49 -8.08
C VAL A 10 -16.84 -8.64 -7.48
N CYS A 11 -16.02 -8.00 -8.33
CA CYS A 11 -14.96 -7.09 -7.87
C CYS A 11 -15.52 -5.84 -7.16
N LYS A 12 -16.63 -5.28 -7.65
CA LYS A 12 -17.32 -4.16 -7.00
C LYS A 12 -17.91 -4.58 -5.66
N GLU A 13 -18.56 -5.74 -5.61
CA GLU A 13 -19.15 -6.30 -4.39
C GLU A 13 -18.08 -6.53 -3.32
N ASP A 14 -16.94 -7.13 -3.67
CA ASP A 14 -15.81 -7.33 -2.77
C ASP A 14 -15.29 -6.00 -2.18
N ILE A 15 -15.11 -4.98 -3.03
CA ILE A 15 -14.72 -3.64 -2.58
C ILE A 15 -15.77 -3.00 -1.67
N ASN A 16 -17.05 -3.08 -2.03
CA ASN A 16 -18.13 -2.48 -1.23
C ASN A 16 -18.26 -3.16 0.12
N GLN A 17 -18.12 -4.49 0.16
CA GLN A 17 -18.13 -5.26 1.41
C GLN A 17 -16.94 -4.87 2.29
N PHE A 18 -15.74 -4.75 1.72
CA PHE A 18 -14.58 -4.28 2.46
C PHE A 18 -14.78 -2.87 3.03
N ILE A 19 -15.29 -1.93 2.23
CA ILE A 19 -15.60 -0.57 2.69
C ILE A 19 -16.56 -0.60 3.88
N SER A 20 -17.58 -1.47 3.86
CA SER A 20 -18.51 -1.59 4.98
C SER A 20 -17.84 -1.99 6.30
N PHE A 21 -16.75 -2.76 6.25
CA PHE A 21 -16.00 -3.20 7.44
C PHE A 21 -15.04 -2.16 8.01
N VAL A 22 -14.63 -1.19 7.18
CA VAL A 22 -13.63 -0.16 7.54
C VAL A 22 -14.21 1.25 7.49
N LYS A 23 -15.53 1.38 7.38
CA LYS A 23 -16.22 2.66 7.30
C LYS A 23 -15.95 3.52 8.54
N MET A 24 -15.76 4.81 8.32
CA MET A 24 -15.54 5.83 9.34
C MET A 24 -16.44 7.02 9.03
N GLU A 25 -17.02 7.66 10.05
CA GLU A 25 -18.04 8.72 9.84
C GLU A 25 -17.52 9.90 9.03
N ASP A 26 -16.28 10.34 9.26
CA ASP A 26 -15.70 11.54 8.64
C ASP A 26 -14.86 11.26 7.38
N VAL A 27 -14.91 10.03 6.85
CA VAL A 27 -14.10 9.63 5.70
C VAL A 27 -14.99 9.35 4.51
N SER A 28 -14.65 9.91 3.34
CA SER A 28 -15.47 9.69 2.15
C SER A 28 -15.38 8.25 1.65
N ASP A 29 -16.52 7.66 1.30
CA ASP A 29 -16.59 6.34 0.64
C ASP A 29 -15.77 6.32 -0.67
N THR A 30 -15.56 7.48 -1.30
CA THR A 30 -14.71 7.62 -2.50
C THR A 30 -13.22 7.42 -2.18
N ASP A 31 -12.72 7.96 -1.06
CA ASP A 31 -11.34 7.74 -0.63
C ASP A 31 -11.12 6.27 -0.24
N LEU A 32 -12.07 5.69 0.51
CA LEU A 32 -12.04 4.27 0.86
C LEU A 32 -12.09 3.37 -0.38
N ALA A 33 -12.92 3.70 -1.37
CA ALA A 33 -12.93 2.98 -2.65
C ALA A 33 -11.61 3.12 -3.41
N CYS A 34 -10.96 4.28 -3.36
CA CYS A 34 -9.65 4.47 -3.99
C CYS A 34 -8.58 3.58 -3.34
N ILE A 35 -8.58 3.50 -2.01
CA ILE A 35 -7.68 2.63 -1.23
C ILE A 35 -7.97 1.16 -1.51
N ALA A 36 -9.23 0.72 -1.41
CA ALA A 36 -9.65 -0.65 -1.65
C ALA A 36 -9.27 -1.14 -3.06
N LYS A 37 -9.47 -0.29 -4.08
CA LYS A 37 -8.99 -0.58 -5.45
C LYS A 37 -7.48 -0.69 -5.53
N GLY A 38 -6.74 0.13 -4.78
CA GLY A 38 -5.28 0.05 -4.67
C GLY A 38 -4.81 -1.28 -4.10
N ILE A 39 -5.37 -1.67 -2.95
CA ILE A 39 -5.10 -2.94 -2.27
C ILE A 39 -5.39 -4.10 -3.21
N LEU A 40 -6.60 -4.15 -3.80
CA LEU A 40 -7.02 -5.25 -4.65
C LEU A 40 -6.20 -5.33 -5.94
N PHE A 41 -5.82 -4.19 -6.51
CA PHE A 41 -4.91 -4.15 -7.66
C PHE A 41 -3.54 -4.73 -7.32
N ILE A 42 -2.91 -4.29 -6.23
CA ILE A 42 -1.58 -4.78 -5.81
C ILE A 42 -1.66 -6.28 -5.48
N LYS A 43 -2.67 -6.70 -4.72
CA LYS A 43 -2.93 -8.11 -4.39
C LYS A 43 -3.01 -8.98 -5.64
N LYS A 44 -3.79 -8.57 -6.65
CA LYS A 44 -3.91 -9.32 -7.90
C LYS A 44 -2.63 -9.26 -8.75
N ALA A 45 -2.03 -8.08 -8.89
CA ALA A 45 -0.82 -7.88 -9.70
C ALA A 45 0.34 -8.75 -9.25
N TYR A 46 0.48 -8.97 -7.94
CA TYR A 46 1.56 -9.76 -7.35
C TYR A 46 1.09 -11.07 -6.74
N ALA A 47 -0.06 -11.62 -7.16
CA ALA A 47 -0.46 -12.95 -6.72
C ALA A 47 0.58 -13.97 -7.22
N PHE A 48 1.51 -14.39 -6.37
CA PHE A 48 2.63 -15.26 -6.75
C PHE A 48 2.20 -16.72 -6.78
N PRO A 49 2.39 -17.43 -7.91
CA PRO A 49 2.23 -18.88 -7.96
C PRO A 49 3.46 -19.64 -7.44
N GLU A 50 4.60 -18.98 -7.21
CA GLU A 50 5.84 -19.60 -6.74
C GLU A 50 6.00 -19.54 -5.21
N LYS A 51 6.16 -20.70 -4.56
CA LYS A 51 6.26 -20.82 -3.09
C LYS A 51 7.42 -20.02 -2.47
N LYS A 52 8.50 -19.77 -3.21
CA LYS A 52 9.70 -19.12 -2.69
C LYS A 52 9.55 -17.62 -2.45
N GLN A 53 8.50 -16.98 -2.98
CA GLN A 53 8.27 -15.52 -2.89
C GLN A 53 6.96 -15.20 -2.15
N GLU A 54 6.28 -16.23 -1.62
CA GLU A 54 4.96 -16.10 -1.02
C GLU A 54 4.97 -15.31 0.31
N HIS A 55 6.06 -15.39 1.09
CA HIS A 55 6.10 -14.83 2.44
C HIS A 55 5.85 -13.31 2.45
N TYR A 56 6.65 -12.53 1.72
CA TYR A 56 6.52 -11.07 1.71
C TYR A 56 5.24 -10.59 1.05
N TYR A 57 4.69 -11.35 0.10
CA TYR A 57 3.37 -11.08 -0.45
C TYR A 57 2.26 -11.28 0.58
N ASN A 58 2.28 -12.40 1.31
CA ASN A 58 1.30 -12.65 2.38
C ASN A 58 1.41 -11.60 3.49
N CYS A 59 2.63 -11.20 3.85
CA CYS A 59 2.86 -10.08 4.77
C CYS A 59 2.29 -8.78 4.19
N LEU A 60 2.58 -8.43 2.93
CA LEU A 60 2.05 -7.23 2.29
C LEU A 60 0.52 -7.18 2.32
N VAL A 61 -0.16 -8.27 1.94
CA VAL A 61 -1.62 -8.34 1.97
C VAL A 61 -2.15 -8.19 3.39
N THR A 62 -1.55 -8.91 4.35
CA THR A 62 -1.95 -8.85 5.77
C THR A 62 -1.76 -7.44 6.33
N ASP A 63 -0.64 -6.80 6.03
CA ASP A 63 -0.30 -5.45 6.51
C ASP A 63 -1.21 -4.39 5.89
N MET A 64 -1.55 -4.49 4.60
CA MET A 64 -2.49 -3.56 3.96
C MET A 64 -3.88 -3.60 4.62
N ILE A 65 -4.35 -4.79 5.00
CA ILE A 65 -5.62 -4.94 5.71
C ILE A 65 -5.49 -4.48 7.17
N SER A 66 -4.41 -4.85 7.84
CA SER A 66 -4.14 -4.45 9.24
C SER A 66 -3.97 -2.93 9.39
N LEU A 67 -3.42 -2.26 8.38
CA LEU A 67 -3.32 -0.81 8.30
C LEU A 67 -4.70 -0.14 8.21
N MET A 68 -5.65 -0.74 7.50
CA MET A 68 -7.01 -0.21 7.47
C MET A 68 -7.74 -0.48 8.78
N ASP A 69 -7.51 -1.65 9.39
CA ASP A 69 -8.08 -1.97 10.70
C ASP A 69 -7.48 -1.12 11.84
N SER A 70 -6.24 -0.63 11.69
CA SER A 70 -5.59 0.20 12.72
C SER A 70 -6.32 1.50 12.99
N PHE A 71 -7.13 2.03 12.07
CA PHE A 71 -7.93 3.22 12.31
C PHE A 71 -9.05 3.03 13.35
N LYS A 72 -9.42 1.78 13.65
CA LYS A 72 -10.32 1.44 14.77
C LYS A 72 -9.60 1.49 16.12
N LYS A 73 -8.26 1.49 16.09
CA LYS A 73 -7.42 1.64 17.27
C LYS A 73 -7.14 3.14 17.41
N SER A 74 -7.38 3.71 18.58
CA SER A 74 -7.12 5.13 18.85
C SER A 74 -5.62 5.42 19.04
N SER A 75 -4.76 4.82 18.21
CA SER A 75 -3.29 4.84 18.34
C SER A 75 -2.62 5.15 17.00
N LEU A 76 -1.96 6.30 16.95
CA LEU A 76 -1.19 6.78 15.80
C LEU A 76 0.04 5.90 15.57
N ARG A 77 0.69 5.44 16.64
CA ARG A 77 1.84 4.52 16.59
C ARG A 77 1.46 3.20 15.97
N VAL A 78 0.27 2.67 16.27
CA VAL A 78 -0.20 1.43 15.64
C VAL A 78 -0.42 1.63 14.14
N TYR A 79 -0.99 2.76 13.71
CA TYR A 79 -1.08 3.12 12.29
C TYR A 79 0.30 3.13 11.61
N TYR A 80 1.25 3.90 12.15
CA TYR A 80 2.58 4.03 11.53
C TYR A 80 3.38 2.73 11.55
N THR A 81 3.13 1.85 12.52
CA THR A 81 3.71 0.50 12.55
C THR A 81 3.28 -0.31 11.34
N PHE A 82 1.97 -0.35 11.06
CA PHE A 82 1.48 -1.08 9.89
C PHE A 82 1.83 -0.38 8.58
N PHE A 83 1.82 0.97 8.53
CA PHE A 83 2.17 1.68 7.31
C PHE A 83 3.64 1.47 6.93
N ARG A 84 4.54 1.47 7.91
CA ARG A 84 5.94 1.08 7.73
C ARG A 84 6.07 -0.32 7.14
N SER A 85 5.33 -1.28 7.70
CA SER A 85 5.35 -2.68 7.26
C SER A 85 4.82 -2.83 5.82
N VAL A 86 3.73 -2.13 5.47
CA VAL A 86 3.20 -2.07 4.10
C VAL A 86 4.25 -1.55 3.13
N ILE A 87 4.93 -0.43 3.45
CA ILE A 87 5.97 0.12 2.58
C ILE A 87 7.11 -0.89 2.40
N GLU A 88 7.59 -1.47 3.49
CA GLU A 88 8.69 -2.43 3.44
C GLU A 88 8.34 -3.66 2.59
N ASN A 89 7.21 -4.31 2.88
CA ASN A 89 6.78 -5.50 2.15
C ASN A 89 6.37 -5.20 0.71
N PHE A 90 5.88 -3.99 0.42
CA PHE A 90 5.64 -3.55 -0.96
C PHE A 90 6.94 -3.53 -1.76
N VAL A 91 8.00 -2.94 -1.22
CA VAL A 91 9.30 -2.87 -1.90
C VAL A 91 9.90 -4.27 -2.05
N ARG A 92 9.83 -5.14 -1.03
CA ARG A 92 10.30 -6.53 -1.10
C ARG A 92 9.60 -7.32 -2.21
N VAL A 93 8.28 -7.15 -2.34
CA VAL A 93 7.47 -7.77 -3.40
C VAL A 93 7.85 -7.26 -4.79
N VAL A 94 8.00 -5.94 -4.94
CA VAL A 94 8.45 -5.31 -6.20
C VAL A 94 9.86 -5.80 -6.60
N LEU A 95 10.73 -6.04 -5.62
CA LEU A 95 12.07 -6.56 -5.86
C LEU A 95 12.12 -8.08 -6.06
N ARG A 96 10.99 -8.79 -5.87
CA ARG A 96 10.86 -10.25 -5.99
C ARG A 96 11.78 -11.01 -5.03
N TYR A 97 11.89 -10.52 -3.80
CA TYR A 97 12.70 -11.18 -2.78
C TYR A 97 12.15 -12.56 -2.42
N GLU A 98 13.05 -13.54 -2.31
CA GLU A 98 12.71 -14.86 -1.77
C GLU A 98 12.51 -14.80 -0.25
N ASN A 99 11.76 -15.76 0.30
CA ASN A 99 11.35 -15.82 1.72
C ASN A 99 12.52 -15.75 2.72
N ILE A 100 13.73 -16.14 2.31
CA ILE A 100 14.93 -16.14 3.15
C ILE A 100 15.73 -14.83 3.09
N ASN A 101 15.30 -13.85 2.29
CA ASN A 101 16.06 -12.63 2.05
C ASN A 101 16.06 -11.72 3.31
N ALA A 102 17.21 -11.61 3.96
CA ALA A 102 17.38 -10.73 5.12
C ALA A 102 17.93 -9.34 4.77
N THR A 103 17.73 -8.84 3.54
CA THR A 103 18.26 -7.53 3.14
C THR A 103 17.68 -6.43 4.03
N GLY A 104 18.55 -5.64 4.63
CA GLY A 104 18.18 -4.47 5.44
C GLY A 104 17.61 -3.33 4.59
N VAL A 105 16.74 -2.52 5.18
CA VAL A 105 15.91 -1.53 4.46
C VAL A 105 16.73 -0.53 3.62
N ARG A 106 17.88 -0.06 4.13
CA ARG A 106 18.75 0.87 3.37
C ARG A 106 19.25 0.27 2.06
N ASN A 107 19.72 -0.99 2.12
CA ASN A 107 20.19 -1.71 0.95
C ASN A 107 19.02 -2.02 0.01
N MET A 108 17.85 -2.34 0.56
CA MET A 108 16.63 -2.58 -0.21
C MET A 108 16.20 -1.35 -1.03
N PHE A 109 16.17 -0.16 -0.44
CA PHE A 109 15.88 1.08 -1.18
C PHE A 109 16.97 1.42 -2.19
N THR A 110 18.24 1.13 -1.89
CA THR A 110 19.35 1.30 -2.83
C THR A 110 19.17 0.40 -4.06
N GLU A 111 18.80 -0.87 -3.85
CA GLU A 111 18.49 -1.81 -4.93
C GLU A 111 17.28 -1.35 -5.74
N LEU A 112 16.22 -0.86 -5.08
CA LEU A 112 15.05 -0.30 -5.76
C LEU A 112 15.42 0.87 -6.68
N ARG A 113 16.26 1.80 -6.21
CA ARG A 113 16.78 2.92 -7.02
C ARG A 113 17.57 2.44 -8.23
N ASN A 114 18.43 1.44 -8.04
CA ASN A 114 19.24 0.88 -9.11
C ASN A 114 18.39 0.14 -10.16
N ARG A 115 17.33 -0.55 -9.73
CA ARG A 115 16.44 -1.30 -10.62
C ARG A 115 15.49 -0.40 -11.42
N TYR A 116 14.99 0.68 -10.81
CA TYR A 116 14.00 1.57 -11.42
C TYR A 116 14.51 3.02 -11.51
N THR A 117 15.60 3.22 -12.25
CA THR A 117 16.33 4.50 -12.36
C THR A 117 15.46 5.69 -12.80
N TYR A 118 14.45 5.45 -13.64
CA TYR A 118 13.53 6.49 -14.11
C TYR A 118 12.35 6.77 -13.17
N SER A 119 12.25 6.07 -12.03
CA SER A 119 11.15 6.20 -11.06
C SER A 119 11.57 6.94 -9.78
N LYS A 120 12.59 7.80 -9.86
CA LYS A 120 13.16 8.52 -8.70
C LYS A 120 12.10 9.21 -7.82
N GLU A 121 11.17 9.94 -8.42
CA GLU A 121 10.12 10.67 -7.69
C GLU A 121 9.29 9.74 -6.79
N PHE A 122 8.90 8.56 -7.31
CA PHE A 122 8.16 7.57 -6.54
C PHE A 122 9.00 7.00 -5.40
N ILE A 123 10.27 6.68 -5.67
CA ILE A 123 11.16 6.07 -4.70
C ILE A 123 11.47 7.05 -3.56
N ASP A 124 11.77 8.31 -3.89
CA ASP A 124 11.99 9.38 -2.90
C ASP A 124 10.75 9.59 -2.03
N TYR A 125 9.55 9.56 -2.64
CA TYR A 125 8.29 9.64 -1.90
C TYR A 125 8.13 8.47 -0.91
N VAL A 126 8.26 7.22 -1.37
CA VAL A 126 8.05 6.04 -0.51
C VAL A 126 9.11 5.92 0.58
N GLU A 127 10.37 6.24 0.28
CA GLU A 127 11.44 6.28 1.28
C GLU A 127 11.20 7.40 2.31
N GLY A 128 10.70 8.57 1.88
CA GLY A 128 10.30 9.65 2.77
C GLY A 128 9.15 9.27 3.71
N GLU A 129 8.12 8.60 3.20
CA GLU A 129 7.02 8.08 4.03
C GLU A 129 7.51 7.02 5.03
N TYR A 130 8.43 6.15 4.62
CA TYR A 130 9.08 5.18 5.51
C TYR A 130 9.87 5.88 6.63
N GLY A 131 10.59 6.97 6.30
CA GLY A 131 11.31 7.80 7.25
C GLY A 131 10.41 8.37 8.34
N LYS A 132 9.27 8.98 7.95
CA LYS A 132 8.26 9.50 8.89
C LYS A 132 7.73 8.40 9.83
N CYS A 133 7.48 7.20 9.31
CA CYS A 133 7.06 6.09 10.16
C CYS A 133 8.13 5.73 11.20
N CYS A 134 9.40 5.68 10.77
CA CYS A 134 10.52 5.41 11.68
C CYS A 134 10.67 6.49 12.76
N GLU A 135 10.46 7.75 12.41
CA GLU A 135 10.45 8.86 13.37
C GLU A 135 9.39 8.63 14.43
N VAL A 136 8.14 8.30 14.07
CA VAL A 136 7.09 8.07 15.07
C VAL A 136 7.35 6.84 15.95
N ILE A 137 7.94 5.77 15.39
CA ILE A 137 8.15 4.52 16.13
C ILE A 137 9.40 4.59 17.05
N HIS A 138 10.43 5.30 16.61
CA HIS A 138 11.76 5.33 17.25
C HIS A 138 12.14 6.68 17.85
N SER A 139 11.29 7.72 17.74
CA SER A 139 11.58 9.02 18.35
C SER A 139 11.76 8.86 19.86
N ASN A 140 12.98 9.14 20.29
CA ASN A 140 13.41 9.04 21.69
C ASN A 140 14.04 10.37 22.10
N TYR A 141 13.39 11.48 21.76
CA TYR A 141 13.89 12.83 22.04
C TYR A 141 14.00 13.14 23.55
N ASN A 142 13.40 12.30 24.40
CA ASN A 142 13.13 12.58 25.80
C ASN A 142 13.79 11.58 26.76
N ALA A 143 14.97 11.05 26.39
CA ALA A 143 15.71 10.04 27.16
C ALA A 143 16.07 10.50 28.59
N ASP A 144 16.12 11.81 28.85
CA ASP A 144 16.44 12.40 30.16
C ASP A 144 15.19 12.62 31.07
N LEU A 145 13.98 12.28 30.61
CA LEU A 145 12.77 12.44 31.42
C LEU A 145 12.61 11.35 32.47
N LYS A 146 11.94 11.70 33.57
CA LYS A 146 11.46 10.70 34.53
C LYS A 146 10.39 9.82 33.86
N MET A 147 10.35 8.54 34.22
CA MET A 147 9.47 7.52 33.63
C MET A 147 7.99 7.96 33.50
N TYR A 148 7.42 8.64 34.50
CA TYR A 148 6.02 9.07 34.45
C TYR A 148 5.78 10.18 33.41
N GLN A 149 6.73 11.11 33.24
CA GLN A 149 6.65 12.19 32.23
C GLN A 149 6.76 11.59 30.83
N TYR A 150 7.67 10.62 30.67
CA TYR A 150 7.83 9.87 29.44
C TYR A 150 6.55 9.09 29.07
N TYR A 151 5.89 8.46 30.06
CA TYR A 151 4.60 7.81 29.84
C TYR A 151 3.50 8.79 29.44
N GLU A 152 3.37 9.93 30.14
CA GLU A 152 2.37 10.95 29.80
C GLU A 152 2.54 11.49 28.38
N GLU A 153 3.78 11.71 27.95
CA GLU A 153 4.08 12.19 26.59
C GLU A 153 3.77 11.14 25.53
N ILE A 154 4.09 9.86 25.78
CA ILE A 154 3.72 8.77 24.87
C ILE A 154 2.20 8.70 24.73
N VAL A 155 1.47 8.72 25.84
CA VAL A 155 -0.01 8.63 25.80
C VAL A 155 -0.62 9.82 25.07
N LYS A 156 -0.11 11.05 25.31
CA LYS A 156 -0.61 12.26 24.64
C LYS A 156 -0.31 12.30 23.15
N SER A 157 0.87 11.84 22.72
CA SER A 157 1.29 11.88 21.32
C SER A 157 0.74 10.74 20.47
N ASP A 158 0.28 9.65 21.10
CA ASP A 158 -0.27 8.49 20.40
C ASP A 158 -1.75 8.66 20.01
N GLU A 159 -2.44 9.69 20.49
CA GLU A 159 -3.87 9.86 20.24
C GLU A 159 -4.20 10.07 18.75
N LEU A 160 -5.02 9.17 18.21
CA LEU A 160 -5.53 9.28 16.84
C LEU A 160 -6.81 10.13 16.79
N SER A 161 -6.63 11.45 16.73
CA SER A 161 -7.73 12.40 16.56
C SER A 161 -8.47 12.25 15.22
N MET A 162 -9.68 12.79 15.12
CA MET A 162 -10.49 12.73 13.89
C MET A 162 -9.83 13.47 12.72
N GLU A 163 -9.23 14.64 12.97
CA GLU A 163 -8.47 15.39 11.96
C GLU A 163 -7.29 14.57 11.41
N ASN A 164 -6.57 13.89 12.31
CA ASN A 164 -5.50 12.98 11.92
C ASN A 164 -6.02 11.86 11.01
N LYS A 165 -7.18 11.26 11.32
CA LYS A 165 -7.75 10.18 10.48
C LYS A 165 -7.97 10.63 9.04
N VAL A 166 -8.59 11.80 8.83
CA VAL A 166 -8.86 12.33 7.48
C VAL A 166 -7.54 12.57 6.74
N MET A 167 -6.55 13.17 7.40
CA MET A 167 -5.23 13.41 6.81
C MET A 167 -4.53 12.10 6.42
N LEU A 168 -4.51 11.11 7.32
CA LEU A 168 -3.89 9.80 7.07
C LEU A 168 -4.60 9.04 5.96
N ILE A 169 -5.92 9.12 5.85
CA ILE A 169 -6.64 8.54 4.71
C ILE A 169 -6.22 9.21 3.39
N LYS A 170 -6.07 10.54 3.35
CA LYS A 170 -5.57 11.24 2.15
C LYS A 170 -4.14 10.85 1.82
N GLN A 171 -3.29 10.63 2.82
CA GLN A 171 -1.96 10.06 2.65
C GLN A 171 -2.04 8.66 2.02
N LEU A 172 -2.90 7.77 2.51
CA LEU A 172 -3.09 6.43 1.92
C LEU A 172 -3.64 6.49 0.49
N VAL A 173 -4.59 7.39 0.19
CA VAL A 173 -5.07 7.60 -1.18
C VAL A 173 -3.91 7.99 -2.10
N THR A 174 -3.04 8.89 -1.64
CA THR A 174 -1.85 9.30 -2.39
C THR A 174 -0.88 8.14 -2.58
N PHE A 175 -0.60 7.40 -1.51
CA PHE A 175 0.27 6.23 -1.53
C PHE A 175 -0.18 5.19 -2.56
N TYR A 176 -1.44 4.74 -2.50
CA TYR A 176 -1.96 3.75 -3.43
C TYR A 176 -2.06 4.26 -4.87
N LYS A 177 -2.33 5.55 -5.09
CA LYS A 177 -2.26 6.16 -6.43
C LYS A 177 -0.82 6.12 -6.98
N SER A 178 0.15 6.47 -6.16
CA SER A 178 1.58 6.43 -6.50
C SER A 178 2.06 5.01 -6.80
N CYS A 179 1.71 4.02 -5.96
CA CYS A 179 2.01 2.61 -6.22
C CYS A 179 1.41 2.13 -7.55
N LYS A 180 0.11 2.42 -7.80
CA LYS A 180 -0.53 2.05 -9.08
C LYS A 180 0.21 2.64 -10.27
N LYS A 181 0.57 3.93 -10.23
CA LYS A 181 1.31 4.61 -11.30
C LYS A 181 2.67 3.96 -11.52
N PHE A 182 3.40 3.66 -10.44
CA PHE A 182 4.69 3.00 -10.50
C PHE A 182 4.60 1.61 -11.14
N ILE A 183 3.68 0.75 -10.70
CA ILE A 183 3.51 -0.61 -11.25
C ILE A 183 3.10 -0.54 -12.73
N VAL A 184 2.18 0.33 -13.11
CA VAL A 184 1.77 0.49 -14.53
C VAL A 184 2.92 0.91 -15.44
N ASN A 185 3.85 1.72 -14.95
CA ASN A 185 4.98 2.21 -15.73
C ASN A 185 6.13 1.20 -15.83
N ASN A 186 6.32 0.35 -14.82
CA ASN A 186 7.51 -0.48 -14.72
C ASN A 186 7.23 -2.00 -14.82
N GLU A 187 6.03 -2.45 -14.50
CA GLU A 187 5.68 -3.87 -14.32
C GLU A 187 4.58 -4.31 -15.30
N CYS A 188 4.64 -3.84 -16.55
CA CYS A 188 3.58 -4.08 -17.54
C CYS A 188 3.35 -5.57 -17.83
N MET A 189 4.43 -6.35 -17.94
CA MET A 189 4.35 -7.81 -18.15
C MET A 189 3.68 -8.52 -16.97
N GLN A 190 4.03 -8.12 -15.74
CA GLN A 190 3.43 -8.65 -14.53
C GLN A 190 1.91 -8.38 -14.50
N ILE A 191 1.49 -7.14 -14.79
CA ILE A 191 0.07 -6.79 -14.89
C ILE A 191 -0.61 -7.60 -16.00
N SER A 192 0.02 -7.73 -17.17
CA SER A 192 -0.57 -8.45 -18.31
C SER A 192 -0.84 -9.91 -17.98
N SER A 193 0.11 -10.57 -17.31
CA SER A 193 -0.02 -11.94 -16.81
C SER A 193 -1.11 -12.05 -15.73
N ALA A 194 -1.05 -11.21 -14.70
CA ALA A 194 -1.98 -11.24 -13.56
C ALA A 194 -3.44 -10.98 -13.94
N PHE A 195 -3.67 -10.15 -14.96
CA PHE A 195 -5.00 -9.79 -15.45
C PHE A 195 -5.28 -10.38 -16.84
N HIS A 196 -4.67 -11.54 -17.14
CA HIS A 196 -4.98 -12.28 -18.36
C HIS A 196 -6.48 -12.60 -18.40
N ASN A 197 -7.15 -12.23 -19.50
CA ASN A 197 -8.61 -12.30 -19.66
C ASN A 197 -9.49 -11.48 -18.69
N GLN A 198 -8.92 -10.66 -17.80
CA GLN A 198 -9.65 -9.82 -16.82
C GLN A 198 -9.44 -8.31 -17.07
N LYS A 199 -9.46 -7.87 -18.34
CA LYS A 199 -9.12 -6.48 -18.71
C LYS A 199 -10.15 -5.46 -18.20
N GLU A 200 -11.41 -5.85 -18.11
CA GLU A 200 -12.49 -5.03 -17.59
C GLU A 200 -12.34 -4.79 -16.07
N VAL A 201 -11.88 -5.82 -15.33
CA VAL A 201 -11.53 -5.70 -13.91
C VAL A 201 -10.33 -4.77 -13.74
N LEU A 202 -9.30 -4.94 -14.57
CA LEU A 202 -8.12 -4.06 -14.57
C LEU A 202 -8.52 -2.60 -14.85
N TYR A 203 -9.37 -2.36 -15.84
CA TYR A 203 -9.90 -1.04 -16.16
C TYR A 203 -10.64 -0.42 -14.95
N TYR A 204 -11.47 -1.19 -14.26
CA TYR A 204 -12.19 -0.74 -13.08
C TYR A 204 -11.27 -0.34 -11.91
N LEU A 205 -10.21 -1.12 -11.67
CA LEU A 205 -9.24 -0.89 -10.58
C LEU A 205 -8.30 0.29 -10.85
N LEU A 206 -7.83 0.42 -12.09
CA LEU A 206 -6.93 1.49 -12.51
C LEU A 206 -7.66 2.82 -12.77
N GLY A 207 -8.90 2.74 -13.27
CA GLY A 207 -9.60 3.85 -13.86
C GLY A 207 -9.06 4.22 -15.24
N LYS A 208 -9.82 5.03 -15.98
CA LYS A 208 -9.57 5.36 -17.39
C LYS A 208 -8.13 5.85 -17.66
N LYS A 209 -7.71 6.91 -16.97
CA LYS A 209 -6.42 7.58 -17.21
C LYS A 209 -5.23 6.63 -17.07
N LEU A 210 -5.20 5.81 -16.03
CA LEU A 210 -4.07 4.92 -15.76
C LEU A 210 -4.12 3.65 -16.61
N TYR A 211 -5.33 3.19 -16.96
CA TYR A 211 -5.50 2.10 -17.91
C TYR A 211 -5.02 2.49 -19.32
N GLU A 212 -5.27 3.72 -19.77
CA GLU A 212 -4.77 4.22 -21.06
C GLU A 212 -3.23 4.20 -21.12
N VAL A 213 -2.56 4.58 -20.02
CA VAL A 213 -1.10 4.48 -19.90
C VAL A 213 -0.65 3.02 -19.98
N TYR A 214 -1.29 2.12 -19.22
CA TYR A 214 -1.02 0.68 -19.29
C TYR A 214 -1.18 0.14 -20.71
N ALA A 215 -2.29 0.46 -21.38
CA ALA A 215 -2.58 -0.03 -22.73
C ALA A 215 -1.58 0.49 -23.77
N LYS A 216 -1.03 1.70 -23.58
CA LYS A 216 0.06 2.22 -24.41
C LYS A 216 1.35 1.43 -24.17
N ASN A 217 1.75 1.25 -22.91
CA ASN A 217 2.96 0.52 -22.55
C ASN A 217 2.93 -0.94 -23.03
N ASN A 218 1.76 -1.60 -22.92
CA ASN A 218 1.58 -2.99 -23.32
C ASN A 218 1.57 -3.23 -24.84
N LYS A 219 1.38 -2.18 -25.66
CA LYS A 219 1.50 -2.27 -27.13
C LYS A 219 2.93 -2.04 -27.63
N SER A 220 3.79 -1.49 -26.78
CA SER A 220 5.21 -1.23 -27.08
C SER A 220 6.13 -2.38 -26.71
N LEU A 221 5.58 -3.47 -26.16
CA LEU A 221 6.23 -4.74 -25.83
C LEU A 221 5.83 -5.79 -26.87
#